data_AF-A0A972HGL5-F1
#
_entry.id   AF-A0A972HGL5-F1
#
_cell.length_a   1.000
_cell.length_b   1.000
_cell.length_c   1.000
_cell.angle_alpha   90.00
_cell.angle_beta   90.00
_cell.angle_gamma   90.00
#
_symmetry.space_group_name_H-M   'P 1'
#
loop_
_entity.id
_entity.type
_entity.pdbx_description
1 polymer ?
#
loop_
_entity_poly.entity_id
_entity_poly.type
_entity_poly.pdbx_seq_one_letter_code
_entity_poly.pdbx_strand_id
1 'polypeptide(L)'
;MFKSVDESGATTTFSTAARGILVAITSIVAFVGSGFLLVYTNLGKRLGMLVTGAALFGWLTIGSMLFVVYAPRGLRPSSVVGLGSIEIRIPAIGLAVASLILFVMFVVALDKYEKESDI
;
A
#
# COMPACT_ATOMS: atom_id res chain seq x y z
N MET A 1 -6.17 19.88 21.09
CA MET A 1 -6.07 18.41 21.05
C MET A 1 -4.70 17.96 20.57
N PHE A 2 -4.25 18.31 19.35
CA PHE A 2 -2.88 18.06 18.91
C PHE A 2 -2.21 19.31 18.38
N LYS A 3 -0.95 19.47 18.72
CA LYS A 3 -0.14 20.64 18.42
C LYS A 3 1.34 20.07 18.40
N SER A 4 2.48 20.76 18.29
CA SER A 4 3.90 20.35 18.44
C SER A 4 4.78 21.59 18.76
N VAL A 5 5.61 21.65 19.83
CA VAL A 5 6.45 22.84 20.13
C VAL A 5 7.43 23.08 18.99
N ASP A 6 7.46 24.31 18.48
CA ASP A 6 8.26 24.73 17.32
C ASP A 6 9.59 25.39 17.76
N GLU A 7 10.57 25.55 16.86
CA GLU A 7 11.87 26.20 17.16
C GLU A 7 11.70 27.65 17.67
N SER A 8 10.56 28.27 17.37
CA SER A 8 10.11 29.58 17.89
C SER A 8 9.61 29.57 19.35
N GLY A 9 9.55 28.41 20.02
CA GLY A 9 9.09 28.26 21.41
C GLY A 9 7.57 28.25 21.60
N ALA A 10 6.78 28.40 20.54
CA ALA A 10 5.32 28.33 20.62
C ALA A 10 4.88 26.95 21.16
N THR A 11 4.11 26.88 22.26
CA THR A 11 3.78 25.58 22.89
C THR A 11 2.73 24.81 22.14
N THR A 12 3.05 23.56 21.80
CA THR A 12 2.14 22.79 20.98
C THR A 12 2.34 21.23 21.24
N THR A 13 1.26 20.42 21.39
CA THR A 13 1.05 19.21 22.28
C THR A 13 1.28 17.74 21.78
N PHE A 14 1.89 17.45 20.62
CA PHE A 14 1.87 16.12 19.98
C PHE A 14 3.05 15.97 19.00
N SER A 15 3.63 14.78 18.86
CA SER A 15 4.86 14.61 18.06
C SER A 15 4.62 14.76 16.55
N THR A 16 5.53 15.44 15.85
CA THR A 16 5.55 15.55 14.38
C THR A 16 5.56 14.16 13.70
N ALA A 17 6.30 13.20 14.25
CA ALA A 17 6.31 11.83 13.75
C ALA A 17 4.94 11.14 13.89
N ALA A 18 4.27 11.34 15.04
CA ALA A 18 2.92 10.81 15.28
C ALA A 18 1.89 11.41 14.32
N ARG A 19 2.02 12.69 13.94
CA ARG A 19 1.20 13.30 12.88
C ARG A 19 1.44 12.67 11.51
N GLY A 20 2.70 12.45 11.14
CA GLY A 20 3.07 11.78 9.89
C GLY A 20 2.44 10.38 9.78
N ILE A 21 2.50 9.61 10.87
CA ILE A 21 1.86 8.29 10.97
C ILE A 21 0.33 8.40 10.84
N LEU A 22 -0.32 9.32 11.57
CA LEU A 22 -1.76 9.53 11.44
C LEU A 22 -2.17 9.90 10.01
N VAL A 23 -1.47 10.84 9.38
CA VAL A 23 -1.76 11.26 7.99
C VAL A 23 -1.58 10.09 7.02
N ALA A 24 -0.53 9.29 7.17
CA ALA A 24 -0.31 8.11 6.32
C ALA A 24 -1.44 7.07 6.48
N ILE A 25 -1.81 6.73 7.72
CA ILE A 25 -2.90 5.77 7.99
C ILE A 25 -4.24 6.31 7.46
N THR A 26 -4.58 7.57 7.76
CA THR A 26 -5.82 8.21 7.27
C THR A 26 -5.86 8.27 5.75
N SER A 27 -4.73 8.52 5.07
CA SER A 27 -4.65 8.52 3.61
C SER A 27 -4.88 7.14 3.01
N ILE A 28 -4.28 6.09 3.58
CA ILE A 28 -4.49 4.70 3.15
C ILE A 28 -5.96 4.29 3.37
N VAL A 29 -6.52 4.59 4.53
CA VAL A 29 -7.93 4.29 4.86
C VAL A 29 -8.88 5.05 3.95
N ALA A 30 -8.64 6.34 3.66
CA ALA A 30 -9.47 7.11 2.75
C ALA A 30 -9.38 6.58 1.31
N PHE A 31 -8.17 6.27 0.82
CA PHE A 31 -7.95 5.80 -0.55
C PHE A 31 -8.53 4.39 -0.78
N VAL A 32 -8.13 3.40 0.03
CA VAL A 32 -8.62 2.02 -0.10
C VAL A 32 -10.10 1.92 0.32
N GLY A 33 -10.51 2.65 1.36
CA GLY A 33 -11.88 2.64 1.86
C GLY A 33 -12.88 3.29 0.90
N SER A 34 -12.52 4.39 0.21
CA SER A 34 -13.41 4.95 -0.82
C SER A 34 -13.59 4.01 -2.01
N GLY A 35 -12.51 3.37 -2.48
CA GLY A 35 -12.59 2.31 -3.48
C GLY A 35 -13.49 1.15 -3.04
N PHE A 36 -13.31 0.67 -1.80
CA PHE A 36 -14.17 -0.36 -1.20
C PHE A 36 -15.63 0.05 -1.17
N LEU A 37 -15.96 1.27 -0.72
CA LEU A 37 -17.35 1.73 -0.60
C LEU A 37 -18.06 1.79 -1.95
N LEU A 38 -17.38 2.24 -3.02
CA LEU A 38 -17.93 2.28 -4.38
C LEU A 38 -18.24 0.87 -4.92
N VAL A 39 -17.39 -0.10 -4.65
CA VAL A 39 -17.60 -1.49 -5.08
C VAL A 39 -18.63 -2.19 -4.19
N TYR A 40 -18.63 -1.91 -2.88
CA TYR A 40 -19.55 -2.45 -1.88
C TYR A 40 -21.02 -2.16 -2.21
N THR A 41 -21.35 -0.94 -2.65
CA THR A 41 -22.74 -0.58 -2.98
C THR A 41 -23.26 -1.31 -4.22
N ASN A 42 -22.37 -1.75 -5.11
CA ASN A 42 -22.72 -2.37 -6.39
C ASN A 42 -22.68 -3.90 -6.34
N LEU A 43 -21.71 -4.48 -5.62
CA LEU A 43 -21.44 -5.92 -5.57
C LEU A 43 -21.76 -6.56 -4.20
N GLY A 44 -22.12 -5.76 -3.20
CA GLY A 44 -22.35 -6.23 -1.84
C GLY A 44 -21.08 -6.55 -1.05
N LYS A 45 -21.26 -6.92 0.23
CA LYS A 45 -20.17 -7.00 1.22
C LYS A 45 -19.06 -8.01 0.88
N ARG A 46 -19.43 -9.19 0.43
CA ARG A 46 -18.50 -10.34 0.27
C ARG A 46 -17.69 -10.18 -1.02
N LEU A 47 -18.37 -10.04 -2.16
CA LEU A 47 -17.72 -9.80 -3.45
C LEU A 47 -16.96 -8.47 -3.50
N GLY A 48 -17.51 -7.39 -2.94
CA GLY A 48 -16.83 -6.08 -2.92
C GLY A 48 -15.50 -6.07 -2.14
N MET A 49 -15.39 -6.89 -1.07
CA MET A 49 -14.12 -7.07 -0.36
C MET A 49 -13.09 -7.77 -1.24
N LEU A 50 -13.50 -8.86 -1.91
CA LEU A 50 -12.62 -9.66 -2.76
C LEU A 50 -12.10 -8.85 -3.95
N VAL A 51 -12.98 -8.13 -4.64
CA VAL A 51 -12.62 -7.26 -5.77
C VAL A 51 -11.69 -6.12 -5.33
N THR A 52 -11.95 -5.48 -4.18
CA THR A 52 -11.08 -4.40 -3.69
C THR A 52 -9.71 -4.92 -3.28
N GLY A 53 -9.62 -6.09 -2.65
CA GLY A 53 -8.36 -6.75 -2.34
C GLY A 53 -7.56 -7.10 -3.59
N ALA A 54 -8.21 -7.70 -4.59
CA ALA A 54 -7.59 -7.98 -5.89
C ALA A 54 -7.05 -6.70 -6.56
N ALA A 55 -7.83 -5.61 -6.57
CA ALA A 55 -7.39 -4.34 -7.12
C ALA A 55 -6.19 -3.74 -6.36
N LEU A 56 -6.21 -3.75 -5.03
CA LEU A 56 -5.12 -3.23 -4.19
C LEU A 56 -3.82 -4.02 -4.38
N PHE A 57 -3.87 -5.35 -4.34
CA PHE A 57 -2.66 -6.17 -4.48
C PHE A 57 -2.17 -6.24 -5.93
N GLY A 58 -3.06 -6.16 -6.93
CA GLY A 58 -2.69 -5.97 -8.33
C GLY A 58 -1.94 -4.66 -8.54
N TRP A 59 -2.45 -3.55 -7.98
CA TRP A 59 -1.79 -2.24 -8.01
C TRP A 59 -0.41 -2.27 -7.35
N LEU A 60 -0.30 -2.84 -6.13
CA LEU A 60 0.97 -2.97 -5.42
C LEU A 60 1.97 -3.85 -6.21
N THR A 61 1.51 -4.90 -6.87
CA THR A 61 2.35 -5.78 -7.70
C THR A 61 2.90 -5.04 -8.91
N ILE A 62 2.06 -4.32 -9.66
CA ILE A 62 2.51 -3.53 -10.81
C ILE A 62 3.46 -2.41 -10.35
N GLY A 63 3.11 -1.66 -9.30
CA GLY A 63 3.92 -0.55 -8.79
C GLY A 63 5.30 -0.98 -8.27
N SER A 64 5.36 -2.10 -7.55
CA SER A 64 6.64 -2.67 -7.08
C SER A 64 7.46 -3.28 -8.22
N MET A 65 6.83 -3.98 -9.17
CA MET A 65 7.49 -4.49 -10.39
C MET A 65 8.13 -3.36 -11.20
N LEU A 66 7.45 -2.21 -11.35
CA LEU A 66 8.01 -1.02 -11.99
C LEU A 66 9.24 -0.48 -11.24
N PHE A 67 9.26 -0.52 -9.91
CA PHE A 67 10.45 -0.20 -9.11
C PHE A 67 11.58 -1.24 -9.26
N VAL A 68 11.24 -2.53 -9.39
CA VAL A 68 12.25 -3.59 -9.63
C VAL A 68 12.90 -3.44 -11.00
N VAL A 69 12.16 -3.06 -12.04
CA VAL A 69 12.69 -2.86 -13.40
C VAL A 69 13.39 -1.50 -13.52
N TYR A 70 12.65 -0.41 -13.27
CA TYR A 70 13.05 0.98 -13.50
C TYR A 70 13.52 1.70 -12.23
N ALA A 71 14.18 0.97 -11.31
CA ALA A 71 14.67 1.48 -10.03
C ALA A 71 15.30 2.89 -10.15
N PRO A 72 14.91 3.87 -9.30
CA PRO A 72 15.35 5.26 -9.44
C PRO A 72 16.87 5.42 -9.51
N ARG A 73 17.38 5.67 -10.72
CA ARG A 73 18.80 5.92 -11.02
C ARG A 73 19.26 7.35 -10.70
N GLY A 74 18.71 7.93 -9.64
CA GLY A 74 19.04 9.28 -9.18
C GLY A 74 20.39 9.38 -8.47
N LEU A 75 20.71 10.57 -7.95
CA LEU A 75 21.86 10.78 -7.06
C LEU A 75 21.76 9.81 -5.87
N ARG A 76 22.74 8.92 -5.73
CA ARG A 76 22.77 7.94 -4.65
C ARG A 76 22.90 8.67 -3.30
N PRO A 77 21.97 8.50 -2.34
CA PRO A 77 22.15 8.99 -0.99
C PRO A 77 23.46 8.48 -0.39
N SER A 78 24.15 9.29 0.40
CA SER A 78 25.39 8.90 1.10
C SER A 78 25.18 7.66 1.98
N SER A 79 23.97 7.46 2.50
CA SER A 79 23.55 6.31 3.30
C SER A 79 23.47 4.97 2.57
N VAL A 80 23.54 4.95 1.23
CA VAL A 80 23.57 3.71 0.41
C VAL A 80 24.83 3.59 -0.46
N VAL A 81 25.86 4.38 -0.16
CA VAL A 81 27.18 4.27 -0.80
C VAL A 81 27.85 2.98 -0.32
N GLY A 82 28.18 2.09 -1.26
CA GLY A 82 28.75 0.77 -1.00
C GLY A 82 27.79 -0.39 -1.32
N LEU A 83 26.48 -0.16 -1.36
CA LEU A 83 25.52 -1.21 -1.72
C LEU A 83 25.52 -1.52 -3.22
N GLY A 84 25.35 -2.80 -3.54
CA GLY A 84 25.18 -3.31 -4.89
C GLY A 84 23.83 -2.91 -5.53
N SER A 85 23.77 -2.92 -6.86
CA SER A 85 22.56 -2.55 -7.63
C SER A 85 21.35 -3.46 -7.36
N ILE A 86 21.58 -4.69 -6.88
CA ILE A 86 20.53 -5.64 -6.47
C ILE A 86 20.08 -5.40 -5.03
N GLU A 87 21.01 -5.11 -4.11
CA GLU A 87 20.73 -4.91 -2.69
C GLU A 87 19.74 -3.76 -2.46
N ILE A 88 19.92 -2.65 -3.19
CA ILE A 88 19.01 -1.49 -3.18
C ILE A 88 17.59 -1.87 -3.65
N ARG A 89 17.43 -2.94 -4.44
CA ARG A 89 16.13 -3.41 -4.95
C ARG A 89 15.47 -4.47 -4.07
N ILE A 90 16.16 -5.04 -3.08
CA ILE A 90 15.60 -6.09 -2.20
C ILE A 90 14.23 -5.69 -1.60
N PRO A 91 14.01 -4.46 -1.08
CA PRO A 91 12.70 -4.07 -0.55
C PRO A 91 11.58 -4.08 -1.61
N ALA A 92 11.89 -3.65 -2.85
CA ALA A 92 10.94 -3.65 -3.95
C ALA A 92 10.64 -5.08 -4.45
N ILE A 93 11.65 -5.95 -4.50
CA ILE A 93 11.49 -7.37 -4.86
C ILE A 93 10.63 -8.07 -3.79
N GLY A 94 10.91 -7.85 -2.51
CA GLY A 94 10.13 -8.41 -1.40
C GLY A 94 8.67 -7.97 -1.44
N LEU A 95 8.42 -6.68 -1.69
CA LEU A 95 7.06 -6.16 -1.86
C LEU A 95 6.37 -6.78 -3.08
N ALA A 96 7.06 -6.91 -4.22
CA ALA A 96 6.50 -7.48 -5.44
C ALA A 96 6.10 -8.95 -5.28
N VAL A 97 6.94 -9.77 -4.64
CA VAL A 97 6.62 -11.18 -4.36
C VAL A 97 5.46 -11.28 -3.38
N ALA A 98 5.47 -10.51 -2.28
CA ALA A 98 4.41 -10.54 -1.28
C ALA A 98 3.06 -10.06 -1.84
N SER A 99 3.03 -8.98 -2.61
CA SER A 99 1.81 -8.47 -3.23
C SER A 99 1.31 -9.39 -4.34
N LEU A 100 2.21 -10.04 -5.11
CA LEU A 100 1.82 -11.01 -6.14
C LEU A 100 1.14 -12.24 -5.53
N ILE A 101 1.68 -12.77 -4.43
CA ILE A 101 1.05 -13.88 -3.69
C ILE A 101 -0.35 -13.48 -3.23
N LEU A 102 -0.50 -12.31 -2.59
CA LEU A 102 -1.80 -11.83 -2.13
C LEU A 102 -2.76 -11.57 -3.31
N PHE A 103 -2.29 -11.01 -4.42
CA PHE A 103 -3.09 -10.81 -5.63
C PHE A 103 -3.64 -12.14 -6.15
N VAL A 104 -2.79 -13.17 -6.30
CA VAL A 104 -3.22 -14.51 -6.73
C VAL A 104 -4.20 -15.12 -5.74
N MET A 105 -3.98 -14.99 -4.42
CA MET A 105 -4.93 -15.47 -3.41
C MET A 105 -6.31 -14.80 -3.54
N PHE A 106 -6.37 -13.49 -3.79
CA PHE A 106 -7.64 -12.78 -4.00
C PHE A 106 -8.33 -13.17 -5.31
N VAL A 107 -7.58 -13.40 -6.40
CA VAL A 107 -8.13 -13.89 -7.68
C VAL A 107 -8.70 -15.32 -7.53
N VAL A 108 -7.99 -16.21 -6.84
CA VAL A 108 -8.49 -17.57 -6.54
C VAL A 108 -9.72 -17.54 -5.62
N ALA A 109 -9.78 -16.60 -4.67
CA ALA A 109 -10.94 -16.41 -3.83
C ALA A 109 -12.17 -15.87 -4.59
N LEU A 110 -11.97 -15.05 -5.63
CA LEU A 110 -13.03 -14.61 -6.55
C LEU A 110 -13.59 -15.77 -7.38
N ASP A 111 -12.72 -16.51 -8.07
CA ASP A 111 -13.10 -17.70 -8.87
C ASP A 111 -13.85 -18.74 -8.03
N LYS A 112 -13.43 -18.95 -6.77
CA LYS A 112 -14.15 -19.82 -5.83
C LYS A 112 -15.51 -19.24 -5.42
N TYR A 113 -15.60 -17.92 -5.17
CA TYR A 113 -16.85 -17.28 -4.77
C TYR A 113 -17.92 -17.37 -5.88
N GLU A 114 -17.53 -17.15 -7.14
CA GLU A 114 -18.42 -17.26 -8.30
C GLU A 114 -19.00 -18.69 -8.41
N LYS A 115 -18.16 -19.72 -8.27
CA LYS A 115 -18.58 -21.13 -8.27
C LYS A 115 -19.46 -21.53 -7.09
N GLU A 116 -19.32 -20.86 -5.94
CA GLU A 116 -20.21 -21.07 -4.78
C GLU A 116 -21.57 -20.35 -4.95
N SER A 117 -21.69 -19.37 -5.85
CA SER A 117 -22.94 -18.63 -6.10
C SER A 117 -23.82 -19.17 -7.24
N ASP A 118 -23.28 -20.04 -8.09
CA ASP A 118 -24.00 -20.67 -9.22
C ASP A 118 -24.73 -21.98 -8.84
N ILE A 119 -24.90 -22.26 -7.53
CA ILE A 119 -25.54 -23.46 -6.96
C ILE A 119 -26.73 -23.06 -6.08
#